data_AF-A0A239IDF3-F1
#
_entry.id   AF-A0A239IDF3-F1
#
_cell.length_a   1.000
_cell.length_b   1.000
_cell.length_c   1.000
_cell.angle_alpha   90.00
_cell.angle_beta   90.00
_cell.angle_gamma   90.00
#
_symmetry.space_group_name_H-M   'P 1'
#
loop_
_entity.id
_entity.type
_entity.pdbx_description
1 polymer ?
#
loop_
_entity_poly.entity_id
_entity_poly.type
_entity_poly.pdbx_seq_one_letter_code
_entity_poly.pdbx_strand_id
1 'polypeptide(L)'
;MKRFKVNAMAIVAVVVAAGTVAFKAPVAQEWVFTGSDINQVKTASFYSLSAVPEGCEDSASLPCSILSEATSQSQLQSYLNSRTTEQIMDEAVGQRD
;
A
#
# COMPACT_ATOMS: atom_id res chain seq x y z
N MET A 1 -8.43 -63.03 -28.42
CA MET A 1 -9.43 -62.27 -27.64
C MET A 1 -8.75 -61.71 -26.39
N LYS A 2 -8.90 -60.40 -26.11
CA LYS A 2 -9.14 -59.78 -24.77
C LYS A 2 -8.20 -60.19 -23.60
N ARG A 3 -7.49 -59.34 -22.84
CA ARG A 3 -7.60 -57.90 -22.52
C ARG A 3 -6.27 -57.41 -21.90
N PHE A 4 -5.95 -56.14 -22.16
CA PHE A 4 -5.02 -55.32 -21.38
C PHE A 4 -5.46 -55.21 -19.91
N LYS A 5 -4.52 -55.34 -18.96
CA LYS A 5 -4.58 -54.67 -17.65
C LYS A 5 -3.15 -54.34 -17.20
N VAL A 6 -2.70 -53.16 -17.59
CA VAL A 6 -1.56 -52.46 -16.98
C VAL A 6 -2.11 -51.76 -15.74
N ASN A 7 -1.54 -52.00 -14.58
CA ASN A 7 -1.71 -51.15 -13.40
C ASN A 7 -0.38 -51.08 -12.66
N ALA A 8 0.57 -50.34 -13.23
CA ALA A 8 1.72 -49.81 -12.52
C ALA A 8 1.33 -48.41 -12.01
N MET A 9 0.82 -48.34 -10.78
CA MET A 9 0.68 -47.05 -10.09
C MET A 9 2.08 -46.57 -9.71
N ALA A 10 2.68 -45.75 -10.57
CA ALA A 10 3.85 -44.95 -10.26
C ALA A 10 3.40 -43.81 -9.33
N ILE A 11 3.75 -43.91 -8.05
CA ILE A 11 3.59 -42.84 -7.08
C ILE A 11 4.71 -41.82 -7.37
N VAL A 12 4.38 -40.80 -8.17
CA VAL A 12 5.26 -39.64 -8.36
C VAL A 12 5.03 -38.72 -7.16
N ALA A 13 5.91 -38.83 -6.16
CA ALA A 13 6.01 -37.85 -5.10
C ALA A 13 6.64 -36.57 -5.68
N VAL A 14 5.80 -35.68 -6.20
CA VAL A 14 6.20 -34.30 -6.52
C VAL A 14 6.39 -33.58 -5.19
N VAL A 15 7.63 -33.53 -4.71
CA VAL A 15 8.02 -32.62 -3.64
C VAL A 15 7.97 -31.21 -4.23
N VAL A 16 6.80 -30.58 -4.13
CA VAL A 16 6.66 -29.15 -4.39
C VAL A 16 7.42 -28.45 -3.26
N ALA A 17 8.65 -28.03 -3.55
CA ALA A 17 9.36 -27.05 -2.76
C ALA A 17 8.55 -25.75 -2.82
N ALA A 18 7.53 -25.64 -1.96
CA ALA A 18 6.83 -24.39 -1.73
C ALA A 18 7.78 -23.51 -0.93
N GLY A 19 8.63 -22.77 -1.64
CA GLY A 19 9.41 -21.70 -1.07
C GLY A 19 8.45 -20.77 -0.33
N THR A 20 8.51 -20.79 0.99
CA THR A 20 7.88 -19.79 1.83
C THR A 20 8.63 -18.50 1.59
N VAL A 21 8.26 -17.77 0.54
CA VAL A 21 8.57 -16.34 0.46
C VAL A 21 7.91 -15.74 1.69
N ALA A 22 8.73 -15.42 2.69
CA ALA A 22 8.28 -14.71 3.86
C ALA A 22 7.81 -13.34 3.37
N PHE A 23 6.53 -13.21 3.08
CA PHE A 23 5.88 -11.94 2.85
C PHE A 23 6.04 -11.15 4.14
N LYS A 24 7.08 -10.30 4.21
CA LYS A 24 7.12 -9.23 5.20
C LYS A 24 5.81 -8.47 4.99
N ALA A 25 4.96 -8.46 6.02
CA ALA A 25 3.76 -7.65 6.00
C ALA A 25 4.18 -6.23 5.60
N PRO A 26 3.54 -5.63 4.58
CA PRO A 26 3.88 -4.28 4.18
C PRO A 26 3.72 -3.37 5.39
N VAL A 27 4.82 -2.77 5.83
CA VAL A 27 4.79 -1.80 6.91
C VAL A 27 4.20 -0.54 6.31
N ALA A 28 2.97 -0.23 6.65
CA ALA A 28 2.37 1.05 6.29
C ALA A 28 3.25 2.17 6.88
N GLN A 29 3.81 2.99 5.99
CA GLN A 29 4.57 4.17 6.34
C GLN A 29 3.63 5.36 6.44
N GLU A 30 3.83 6.18 7.46
CA GLU A 30 3.09 7.42 7.62
C GLU A 30 3.79 8.53 6.83
N TRP A 31 3.08 9.05 5.82
CA TRP A 31 3.52 10.13 4.97
C TRP A 31 2.79 11.40 5.39
N VAL A 32 3.54 12.35 5.95
CA VAL A 32 3.04 13.64 6.43
C VAL A 32 2.95 14.62 5.27
N PHE A 33 1.78 15.20 5.07
CA PHE A 33 1.56 16.21 4.05
C PHE A 33 2.13 17.56 4.51
N THR A 34 3.02 18.14 3.71
CA THR A 34 3.71 19.42 3.95
C THR A 34 3.27 20.53 3.01
N GLY A 35 2.30 20.27 2.12
CA GLY A 35 1.74 21.26 1.21
C GLY A 35 0.84 22.28 1.90
N SER A 36 0.38 23.29 1.17
CA SER A 36 -0.49 24.36 1.68
C SER A 36 -1.75 24.52 0.84
N ASP A 37 -1.99 23.62 -0.11
CA ASP A 37 -3.09 23.73 -1.07
C ASP A 37 -3.66 22.35 -1.42
N ILE A 38 -4.98 22.28 -1.61
CA ILE A 38 -5.69 21.03 -1.92
C ILE A 38 -5.23 20.39 -3.24
N ASN A 39 -4.78 21.20 -4.21
CA ASN A 39 -4.26 20.71 -5.49
C ASN A 39 -2.91 20.01 -5.33
N GLN A 40 -2.21 20.21 -4.21
CA GLN A 40 -0.93 19.57 -3.91
C GLN A 40 -1.10 18.18 -3.28
N VAL A 41 -2.30 17.82 -2.81
CA VAL A 41 -2.58 16.54 -2.13
C VAL A 41 -2.26 15.31 -2.98
N LYS A 42 -2.37 15.41 -4.30
CA LYS A 42 -2.03 14.33 -5.23
C LYS A 42 -0.56 14.31 -5.66
N THR A 43 0.29 15.13 -5.06
CA THR A 43 1.68 15.29 -5.47
C THR A 43 2.63 14.85 -4.36
N ALA A 44 3.37 13.76 -4.60
CA ALA A 44 4.22 13.09 -3.60
C ALA A 44 5.36 13.97 -3.04
N SER A 45 5.79 15.01 -3.77
CA SER A 45 6.82 15.94 -3.28
C SER A 45 6.36 16.78 -2.08
N PHE A 46 5.04 16.88 -1.86
CA PHE A 46 4.47 17.53 -0.68
C PHE A 46 4.18 16.55 0.45
N TYR A 47 4.85 15.39 0.43
CA TYR A 47 4.81 14.44 1.53
C TYR A 47 6.21 14.11 2.02
N SER A 48 6.34 13.94 3.32
CA SER A 48 7.59 13.61 4.00
C SER A 48 7.36 12.54 5.07
N LEU A 49 8.36 11.74 5.37
CA LEU A 49 8.37 10.80 6.51
C LEU A 49 8.77 11.52 7.82
N SER A 50 8.39 12.79 7.94
CA SER A 50 8.67 13.62 9.13
C SER A 50 7.68 13.31 10.25
N ALA A 51 7.89 13.91 11.42
CA ALA A 51 6.87 13.87 12.46
C ALA A 51 5.61 14.59 11.98
N VAL A 52 4.45 14.03 12.32
CA VAL A 52 3.15 14.65 12.08
C VAL A 52 3.14 16.00 12.80
N PRO A 53 2.80 17.11 12.11
CA PRO A 53 2.76 18.43 12.73
C PRO A 53 1.69 18.48 13.82
N GLU A 54 1.91 19.30 14.84
CA GLU A 54 0.88 19.58 15.85
C GLU A 54 -0.30 20.31 15.19
N GLY A 55 -1.53 20.05 15.67
CA GLY A 55 -2.75 20.70 15.14
C GLY A 55 -3.45 19.94 14.00
N CYS A 56 -3.30 18.62 13.91
CA CYS A 56 -4.20 17.80 13.10
C CYS A 56 -5.54 17.65 13.82
N GLU A 57 -6.55 18.41 13.40
CA GLU A 57 -7.90 18.38 13.96
C GLU A 57 -8.88 17.68 13.01
N ASP A 58 -9.96 17.14 13.55
CA ASP A 58 -11.02 16.49 12.77
C ASP A 58 -11.97 17.56 12.21
N SER A 59 -11.64 18.20 11.06
CA SER A 59 -12.57 18.90 10.12
C SER A 59 -11.91 19.98 9.24
N ALA A 60 -10.70 19.74 8.75
CA ALA A 60 -9.93 20.76 8.05
C ALA A 60 -9.68 20.44 6.56
N SER A 61 -9.21 21.43 5.80
CA SER A 61 -9.24 21.37 4.33
C SER A 61 -8.10 20.58 3.70
N LEU A 62 -7.07 20.22 4.45
CA LEU A 62 -5.89 19.50 3.96
C LEU A 62 -5.62 18.24 4.80
N PRO A 63 -5.02 17.19 4.23
CA PRO A 63 -4.66 16.01 5.02
C PRO A 63 -3.46 16.35 5.90
N CYS A 64 -3.40 15.78 7.10
CA CYS A 64 -2.23 15.92 7.96
C CYS A 64 -1.16 14.88 7.61
N SER A 65 -1.58 13.62 7.58
CA SER A 65 -0.75 12.49 7.14
C SER A 65 -1.63 11.40 6.53
N ILE A 66 -1.01 10.49 5.78
CA ILE A 66 -1.65 9.30 5.22
C ILE A 66 -0.81 8.07 5.51
N LEU A 67 -1.46 6.93 5.70
CA LEU A 67 -0.78 5.65 5.84
C LEU A 67 -0.71 4.97 4.48
N SER A 68 0.50 4.74 3.99
CA SER A 68 0.73 4.09 2.69
C SER A 68 1.85 3.08 2.77
N GLU A 69 1.70 1.96 2.06
CA GLU A 69 2.76 0.96 1.89
C GLU A 69 3.90 1.44 0.96
N ALA A 70 3.77 2.64 0.39
CA ALA A 70 4.81 3.24 -0.43
C ALA A 70 6.09 3.47 0.39
N THR A 71 7.21 2.99 -0.15
CA THR A 71 8.55 3.12 0.46
C THR A 71 9.42 4.20 -0.21
N SER A 72 8.90 4.84 -1.25
CA SER A 72 9.57 5.90 -2.00
C SER A 72 8.57 6.91 -2.56
N GLN A 73 9.03 8.11 -2.90
CA GLN A 73 8.16 9.14 -3.49
C GLN A 73 7.51 8.71 -4.81
N SER A 74 8.18 7.89 -5.64
CA SER A 74 7.59 7.39 -6.89
C SER A 74 6.48 6.36 -6.65
N GLN A 75 6.64 5.50 -5.64
CA GLN A 75 5.58 4.59 -5.19
C GLN A 75 4.42 5.38 -4.57
N LEU A 76 4.72 6.40 -3.77
CA LEU A 76 3.71 7.27 -3.20
C LEU A 76 2.94 8.00 -4.30
N GLN A 77 3.63 8.55 -5.29
CA GLN A 77 2.98 9.21 -6.43
C GLN A 77 2.04 8.24 -7.17
N SER A 78 2.43 6.98 -7.31
CA SER A 78 1.58 5.94 -7.91
C SER A 78 0.33 5.66 -7.05
N TYR A 79 0.50 5.57 -5.72
CA TYR A 79 -0.60 5.43 -4.75
C TYR A 79 -1.56 6.64 -4.76
N LEU A 80 -1.04 7.86 -4.85
CA LEU A 80 -1.83 9.10 -4.91
C LEU A 80 -2.57 9.21 -6.25
N ASN A 81 -1.94 8.82 -7.35
CA ASN A 81 -2.54 8.84 -8.68
C ASN A 81 -3.72 7.89 -8.81
N SER A 82 -3.69 6.74 -8.13
CA SER A 82 -4.79 5.77 -8.14
C SER A 82 -6.00 6.16 -7.29
N ARG A 83 -5.92 7.29 -6.57
CA ARG A 83 -6.99 7.79 -5.69
C ARG A 83 -7.52 9.14 -6.14
N THR A 84 -8.74 9.44 -5.71
CA THR A 84 -9.28 10.80 -5.74
C THR A 84 -8.77 11.59 -4.54
N THR A 85 -8.81 12.93 -4.62
CA THR A 85 -8.44 13.77 -3.47
C THR A 85 -9.34 13.50 -2.27
N GLU A 86 -10.63 13.28 -2.49
CA GLU A 86 -11.60 12.92 -1.43
C GLU A 86 -11.20 11.62 -0.72
N GLN A 87 -10.84 10.57 -1.46
CA GLN A 87 -10.36 9.31 -0.85
C GLN A 87 -9.09 9.51 -0.02
N ILE A 88 -8.19 10.40 -0.46
CA ILE A 88 -6.97 10.70 0.30
C ILE A 88 -7.30 11.44 1.60
N MET A 89 -8.28 12.35 1.56
CA MET A 89 -8.78 13.08 2.73
C MET A 89 -9.50 12.17 3.72
N ASP A 90 -10.25 11.17 3.22
CA ASP A 90 -10.95 10.17 4.02
C ASP A 90 -9.98 9.15 4.66
N GLU A 91 -8.89 8.81 3.97
CA GLU A 91 -7.82 7.91 4.47
C GLU A 91 -6.80 8.63 5.36
N ALA A 92 -6.89 9.96 5.52
CA ALA A 92 -5.93 10.75 6.28
C ALA A 92 -6.03 10.50 7.80
N VAL A 93 -4.87 10.40 8.46
CA VAL A 93 -4.77 10.31 9.93
C VAL A 93 -4.81 11.73 10.49
N GLY A 94 -5.97 12.37 10.36
CA GLY A 94 -6.24 13.76 10.75
C GLY A 94 -6.12 14.75 9.60
N GLN A 95 -6.69 15.95 9.79
CA GLN A 95 -6.74 17.02 8.80
C GLN A 95 -6.17 18.31 9.41
N ARG A 96 -5.69 19.23 8.57
CA ARG A 96 -5.23 20.57 8.99
C ARG A 96 -5.70 21.66 8.04
N ASP A 97 -5.77 22.89 8.54
CA ASP A 97 -6.13 24.07 7.77
C ASP A 97 -4.96 24.62 6.93
#